data_AF-A0A1I8BJV5-F1
#
_entry.id   AF-A0A1I8BJV5-F1
#
_cell.length_a   1.000
_cell.length_b   1.000
_cell.length_c   1.000
_cell.angle_alpha   90.00
_cell.angle_beta   90.00
_cell.angle_gamma   90.00
#
_symmetry.space_group_name_H-M   'P 1'
#
loop_
_entity.id
_entity.type
_entity.pdbx_description
1 polymer ?
#
loop_
_entity_poly.entity_id
_entity_poly.type
_entity_poly.pdbx_seq_one_letter_code
_entity_poly.pdbx_strand_id
1 'polypeptide(L)'
;MEGDLRTFRIRFDPNQYKEDSDNGLIEDVYFSFNLVIRRDPKSNNFKSVLATIRQLLNTECVVPDWLLDLILGYGEPDIAHYSRITNTVATVDFNDTFLSFDHLQKSFPSKKIICEESNPKPPFRLTFKEFVPQHDIEAEQRDTSIIVENQRVFNRILTETYQKNDIEFTPLQIEAIKSGMQPGLTLVVGPPGTGKTDVAVQIISNIYHNWPDQRTLIVTHSNQALNQIFEKIIRLDVDERHLLRMGHGEEALETDKDFSRYGRVNYVLAERKRLLERVEKLCEAMEEVGDVSYSCETAGYFFRYSVINLFILRVCKTWENFLELIEQAKQTAINEAKENSDNSTTEVPLPSKDFIADNFPFTKFFQGGKKGSFLPLEFKRENFNEDLEVAMEGWSRIVDIFKKLEEFRAFELLRNGRDRADYLLVKESKIIAMTCTHAALRRRELVELGFRYDNILMEEAAQILEVETFIPLLLQFFLIFKN
;
A
#
# COMPACT_ATOMS: atom_id res chain seq x y z
N MET A 1 -8.74 32.88 30.25
CA MET A 1 -7.67 33.69 30.88
C MET A 1 -7.97 35.13 30.52
N GLU A 2 -8.45 35.91 31.48
CA GLU A 2 -8.71 37.34 31.26
C GLU A 2 -7.44 38.14 31.58
N GLY A 3 -7.10 39.12 30.73
CA GLY A 3 -5.90 39.97 30.82
C GLY A 3 -4.91 39.78 29.66
N ASP A 4 -3.95 40.70 29.52
CA ASP A 4 -2.92 40.71 28.45
C ASP A 4 -1.60 40.04 28.86
N LEU A 5 -1.41 39.76 30.16
CA LEU A 5 -0.21 39.10 30.67
C LEU A 5 -0.15 37.65 30.17
N ARG A 6 0.94 37.27 29.51
CA ARG A 6 1.21 35.89 29.09
C ARG A 6 2.54 35.44 29.68
N THR A 7 2.55 34.27 30.32
CA THR A 7 3.76 33.66 30.88
C THR A 7 4.10 32.41 30.09
N PHE A 8 5.35 32.29 29.65
CA PHE A 8 5.84 31.14 28.89
C PHE A 8 6.96 30.44 29.66
N ARG A 9 6.89 29.12 29.78
CA ARG A 9 8.00 28.31 30.30
C ARG A 9 8.89 27.92 29.12
N ILE A 10 10.13 28.39 29.12
CA ILE A 10 11.14 28.10 28.09
C ILE A 10 12.23 27.16 28.62
N ARG A 11 12.97 26.53 27.71
CA ARG A 11 14.17 25.75 28.03
C ARG A 11 15.37 26.44 27.41
N PHE A 12 16.39 26.73 28.22
CA PHE A 12 17.68 27.22 27.73
C PHE A 12 18.54 26.06 27.23
N ASP A 13 19.51 26.36 26.37
CA ASP A 13 20.52 25.37 25.98
C ASP A 13 21.42 25.09 27.19
N PRO A 14 21.53 23.83 27.64
CA PRO A 14 22.27 23.50 28.85
C PRO A 14 23.79 23.69 28.70
N ASN A 15 24.33 23.61 27.48
CA ASN A 15 25.76 23.83 27.25
C ASN A 15 26.09 25.31 27.36
N GLN A 16 25.30 26.18 26.70
CA GLN A 16 25.47 27.62 26.82
C GLN A 16 25.29 28.08 28.28
N TYR A 17 24.26 27.57 28.97
CA TYR A 17 24.05 27.88 30.39
C TYR A 17 25.24 27.48 31.26
N LYS A 18 25.85 26.33 30.98
CA LYS A 18 27.06 25.89 31.70
C LYS A 18 28.25 26.79 31.39
N GLU A 19 28.49 27.14 30.13
CA GLU A 19 29.58 28.06 29.76
C GLU A 19 29.43 29.44 30.42
N ASP A 20 28.21 29.99 30.42
CA ASP A 20 27.94 31.27 31.09
C ASP A 20 28.13 31.17 32.61
N SER A 21 27.72 30.04 33.21
CA SER A 21 27.92 29.74 34.63
C SER A 21 29.40 29.66 34.99
N ASP A 22 30.19 28.92 34.20
CA ASP A 22 31.63 28.72 34.43
C ASP A 22 32.40 30.05 34.26
N ASN A 23 31.89 30.97 33.44
CA ASN A 23 32.43 32.32 33.28
C ASN A 23 31.88 33.35 34.30
N GLY A 24 30.99 32.94 35.22
CA GLY A 24 30.40 33.83 36.23
C GLY A 24 29.38 34.84 35.68
N LEU A 25 28.82 34.60 34.49
CA LEU A 25 27.94 35.53 33.77
C LEU A 25 26.43 35.29 34.00
N ILE A 26 26.05 34.47 34.98
CA ILE A 26 24.64 34.09 35.20
C ILE A 26 23.76 35.32 35.45
N GLU A 27 24.18 36.20 36.36
CA GLU A 27 23.41 37.40 36.72
C GLU A 27 23.34 38.38 35.53
N ASP A 28 24.46 38.60 34.86
CA ASP A 28 24.58 39.55 33.74
C ASP A 28 23.74 39.14 32.53
N VAL A 29 23.57 37.84 32.26
CA VAL A 29 22.86 37.34 31.07
C VAL A 29 21.41 36.98 31.37
N TYR A 30 21.14 36.13 32.37
CA TYR A 30 19.81 35.52 32.54
C TYR A 30 18.81 36.41 33.27
N PHE A 31 19.27 37.50 33.90
CA PHE A 31 18.42 38.49 34.57
C PHE A 31 18.34 39.83 33.83
N SER A 32 19.06 39.99 32.71
CA SER A 32 19.08 41.22 31.92
C SER A 32 18.17 41.19 30.68
N PHE A 33 17.55 40.04 30.37
CA PHE A 33 16.65 39.92 29.23
C PHE A 33 15.44 40.87 29.35
N ASN A 34 15.32 41.77 28.38
CA ASN A 34 14.24 42.74 28.28
C ASN A 34 13.43 42.63 26.97
N LEU A 35 13.82 41.71 26.08
CA LEU A 35 13.20 41.50 24.78
C LEU A 35 13.14 40.00 24.46
N VAL A 36 11.98 39.55 24.01
CA VAL A 36 11.79 38.20 23.47
C VAL A 36 11.37 38.34 22.01
N ILE A 37 12.18 37.79 21.10
CA ILE A 37 11.90 37.83 19.66
C ILE A 37 11.34 36.47 19.23
N ARG A 38 10.10 36.45 18.76
CA ARG A 38 9.56 35.28 18.05
C ARG A 38 9.97 35.33 16.59
N ARG A 39 10.22 34.17 15.99
CA ARG A 39 10.41 34.02 14.55
C ARG A 39 9.19 33.37 13.92
N ASP A 40 9.07 33.48 12.60
CA ASP A 40 8.06 32.78 11.84
C ASP A 40 8.28 31.25 11.94
N PRO A 41 7.30 30.44 12.37
CA PRO A 41 7.48 29.01 12.57
C PRO A 41 8.02 28.25 11.35
N LYS A 42 7.65 28.67 10.12
CA LYS A 42 8.07 27.99 8.88
C LYS A 42 9.58 28.11 8.63
N SER A 43 10.20 29.21 9.05
CA SER A 43 11.65 29.46 8.89
C SER A 43 12.46 29.16 10.16
N ASN A 44 11.83 28.63 11.21
CA ASN A 44 12.43 28.50 12.54
C ASN A 44 12.65 27.03 12.98
N ASN A 45 13.08 26.17 12.04
CA ASN A 45 13.25 24.73 12.27
C ASN A 45 14.70 24.28 12.56
N PHE A 46 15.68 25.18 12.44
CA PHE A 46 17.11 24.87 12.50
C PHE A 46 17.54 24.10 13.76
N LYS A 47 17.05 24.50 14.94
CA LYS A 47 17.43 23.86 16.22
C LYS A 47 16.98 22.41 16.27
N SER A 48 15.80 22.11 15.72
CA SER A 48 15.26 20.75 15.70
C SER A 48 16.03 19.87 14.71
N VAL A 49 16.36 20.40 13.52
CA VAL A 49 17.20 19.69 12.53
C VAL A 49 18.59 19.40 13.10
N LEU A 50 19.25 20.38 13.74
CA LEU A 50 20.54 20.18 14.41
C LEU A 50 20.46 19.15 15.54
N ALA A 51 19.38 19.14 16.31
CA ALA A 51 19.16 18.12 17.33
C ALA A 51 19.04 16.71 16.72
N THR A 52 18.38 16.58 15.57
CA THR A 52 18.25 15.33 14.81
C THR A 52 19.60 14.87 14.27
N ILE A 53 20.40 15.76 13.67
CA ILE A 53 21.76 15.45 13.20
C ILE A 53 22.63 14.99 14.37
N ARG A 54 22.62 15.72 15.48
CA ARG A 54 23.36 15.33 16.68
C ARG A 54 22.91 13.96 17.20
N GLN A 55 21.61 13.67 17.18
CA GLN A 55 21.12 12.34 17.57
C GLN A 55 21.65 11.26 16.64
N LEU A 56 21.66 11.50 15.32
CA LEU A 56 22.20 10.56 14.32
C LEU A 56 23.68 10.25 14.55
N LEU A 57 24.49 11.28 14.83
CA LEU A 57 25.91 11.11 15.16
C LEU A 57 26.16 10.29 16.44
N ASN A 58 25.17 10.18 17.31
CA ASN A 58 25.23 9.41 18.56
C ASN A 58 24.55 8.04 18.47
N THR A 59 24.03 7.67 17.30
CA THR A 59 23.42 6.36 17.04
C THR A 59 24.25 5.59 16.02
N GLU A 60 24.27 4.26 16.11
CA GLU A 60 24.84 3.45 15.02
C GLU A 60 24.03 3.70 13.75
N CYS A 61 24.70 4.31 12.76
CA CYS A 61 24.09 4.69 11.51
C CYS A 61 24.03 3.46 10.59
N VAL A 62 22.93 2.71 10.69
CA VAL A 62 22.70 1.55 9.84
C VAL A 62 21.95 2.00 8.58
N VAL A 63 22.68 2.11 7.47
CA VAL A 63 22.12 2.18 6.12
C VAL A 63 22.34 0.82 5.43
N PRO A 64 21.57 0.46 4.39
CA PRO A 64 21.81 -0.79 3.67
C PRO A 64 23.25 -0.86 3.12
N ASP A 65 23.89 -2.01 3.28
CA ASP A 65 25.31 -2.20 2.90
C ASP A 65 25.56 -1.85 1.43
N TRP A 66 24.62 -2.19 0.54
CA TRP A 66 24.68 -1.90 -0.89
C TRP A 66 24.57 -0.40 -1.24
N LEU A 67 24.17 0.45 -0.29
CA LEU A 67 24.01 1.89 -0.46
C LEU A 67 25.11 2.70 0.24
N LEU A 68 25.79 2.13 1.24
CA LEU A 68 26.77 2.83 2.07
C LEU A 68 27.90 3.44 1.24
N ASP A 69 28.54 2.67 0.37
CA ASP A 69 29.66 3.14 -0.45
C ASP A 69 29.24 4.26 -1.41
N LEU A 70 28.03 4.16 -1.97
CA LEU A 70 27.46 5.19 -2.85
C LEU A 70 27.20 6.50 -2.09
N ILE A 71 26.67 6.43 -0.87
CA ILE A 71 26.46 7.63 -0.02
C ILE A 71 27.79 8.30 0.29
N LEU A 72 28.84 7.51 0.53
CA LEU A 72 30.19 8.04 0.79
C LEU A 72 30.91 8.51 -0.47
N GLY A 73 30.38 8.22 -1.66
CA GLY A 73 30.95 8.62 -2.95
C GLY A 73 32.08 7.72 -3.44
N TYR A 74 32.19 6.48 -2.94
CA TYR A 74 33.16 5.48 -3.37
C TYR A 74 32.51 4.43 -4.30
N GLY A 75 33.35 3.65 -5.00
CA GLY A 75 32.90 2.50 -5.79
C GLY A 75 32.36 2.82 -7.19
N GLU A 76 31.77 1.81 -7.83
CA GLU A 76 31.10 1.97 -9.13
C GLU A 76 29.72 2.62 -8.94
N PRO A 77 29.34 3.60 -9.78
CA PRO A 77 28.06 4.31 -9.62
C PRO A 77 26.83 3.43 -9.86
N ASP A 78 26.98 2.29 -10.55
CA ASP A 78 25.91 1.34 -10.85
C ASP A 78 25.80 0.19 -9.84
N ILE A 79 26.58 0.20 -8.74
CA ILE A 79 26.61 -0.92 -7.78
C ILE A 79 25.25 -1.22 -7.14
N ALA A 80 24.39 -0.20 -6.98
CA ALA A 80 23.03 -0.33 -6.46
C ALA A 80 21.95 -0.40 -7.54
N HIS A 81 22.33 -0.48 -8.81
CA HIS A 81 21.37 -0.66 -9.89
C HIS A 81 20.77 -2.07 -9.82
N TYR A 82 19.49 -2.22 -10.17
CA TYR A 82 18.78 -3.50 -10.04
C TYR A 82 19.50 -4.65 -10.78
N SER A 83 20.21 -4.37 -11.88
CA SER A 83 20.95 -5.39 -12.64
C SER A 83 22.18 -5.95 -11.93
N ARG A 84 22.68 -5.29 -10.88
CA ARG A 84 23.85 -5.72 -10.08
C ARG A 84 23.43 -6.37 -8.75
N ILE A 85 22.19 -6.14 -8.33
CA ILE A 85 21.66 -6.61 -7.06
C ILE A 85 21.20 -8.07 -7.17
N THR A 86 21.44 -8.87 -6.14
CA THR A 86 21.25 -10.33 -6.17
C THR A 86 19.83 -10.79 -5.87
N ASN A 87 19.00 -9.94 -5.26
CA ASN A 87 17.64 -10.27 -4.85
C ASN A 87 16.56 -9.71 -5.78
N THR A 88 16.87 -9.51 -7.07
CA THR A 88 15.90 -9.10 -8.09
C THR A 88 14.73 -10.08 -8.20
N VAL A 89 13.54 -9.55 -8.43
CA VAL A 89 12.31 -10.33 -8.56
C VAL A 89 12.05 -10.59 -10.04
N ALA A 90 12.13 -11.86 -10.43
CA ALA A 90 11.98 -12.26 -11.84
C ALA A 90 10.56 -12.07 -12.37
N THR A 91 9.55 -12.36 -11.55
CA THR A 91 8.13 -12.31 -11.95
C THR A 91 7.39 -11.29 -11.12
N VAL A 92 6.81 -10.28 -11.77
CA VAL A 92 6.06 -9.20 -11.12
C VAL A 92 4.77 -8.89 -11.90
N ASP A 93 3.73 -8.48 -11.18
CA ASP A 93 2.49 -8.00 -11.77
C ASP A 93 2.61 -6.51 -12.11
N PHE A 94 2.46 -6.15 -13.38
CA PHE A 94 2.45 -4.76 -13.83
C PHE A 94 1.05 -4.13 -13.76
N ASN A 95 0.04 -4.88 -13.30
CA ASN A 95 -1.30 -4.40 -13.04
C ASN A 95 -1.89 -3.62 -14.22
N ASP A 96 -2.23 -2.35 -14.01
CA ASP A 96 -2.80 -1.44 -15.00
C ASP A 96 -1.76 -0.53 -15.69
N THR A 97 -0.46 -0.83 -15.54
CA THR A 97 0.63 -0.07 -16.18
C THR A 97 0.49 -0.03 -17.70
N PHE A 98 0.02 -1.13 -18.31
CA PHE A 98 -0.16 -1.23 -19.76
C PHE A 98 -1.63 -1.18 -20.15
N LEU A 99 -1.97 -0.24 -21.02
CA LEU A 99 -3.32 -0.09 -21.59
C LEU A 99 -3.73 -1.25 -22.53
N SER A 100 -2.75 -1.86 -23.22
CA SER A 100 -2.97 -2.92 -24.20
C SER A 100 -1.71 -3.78 -24.39
N PHE A 101 -1.85 -4.92 -25.05
CA PHE A 101 -0.70 -5.75 -25.41
C PHE A 101 0.22 -5.06 -26.43
N ASP A 102 -0.34 -4.25 -27.35
CA ASP A 102 0.44 -3.43 -28.29
C ASP A 102 1.27 -2.37 -27.56
N HIS A 103 0.72 -1.73 -26.52
CA HIS A 103 1.47 -0.84 -25.65
C HIS A 103 2.63 -1.58 -24.99
N LEU A 104 2.39 -2.75 -24.37
CA LEU A 104 3.46 -3.60 -23.79
C LEU A 104 4.56 -3.93 -24.81
N GLN A 105 4.19 -4.29 -26.04
CA GLN A 105 5.16 -4.58 -27.11
C GLN A 105 6.02 -3.37 -27.47
N LYS A 106 5.40 -2.19 -27.60
CA LYS A 106 6.12 -0.94 -27.87
C LYS A 106 7.02 -0.51 -26.73
N SER A 107 6.67 -0.84 -25.49
CA SER A 107 7.46 -0.50 -24.30
C SER A 107 8.80 -1.22 -24.21
N PHE A 108 8.96 -2.38 -24.86
CA PHE A 108 10.20 -3.17 -24.85
C PHE A 108 10.72 -3.46 -26.28
N PRO A 109 11.19 -2.43 -27.02
CA PRO A 109 11.51 -2.57 -28.44
C PRO A 109 12.68 -3.54 -28.75
N SER A 110 13.57 -3.76 -27.79
CA SER A 110 14.76 -4.62 -27.94
C SER A 110 14.59 -6.04 -27.39
N LYS A 111 13.44 -6.35 -26.76
CA LYS A 111 13.22 -7.62 -26.05
C LYS A 111 12.21 -8.48 -26.82
N LYS A 112 12.45 -9.80 -26.84
CA LYS A 112 11.49 -10.77 -27.39
C LYS A 112 10.38 -11.00 -26.37
N ILE A 113 9.13 -10.74 -26.76
CA ILE A 113 7.94 -10.95 -25.91
C ILE A 113 7.26 -12.26 -26.32
N ILE A 114 7.05 -13.14 -25.34
CA ILE A 114 6.44 -14.46 -25.53
C ILE A 114 5.11 -14.48 -24.78
N CYS A 115 4.01 -14.75 -25.47
CA CYS A 115 2.67 -14.89 -24.90
C CYS A 115 2.01 -16.12 -25.52
N GLU A 116 1.43 -17.00 -24.68
CA GLU A 116 0.74 -18.21 -25.14
C GLU A 116 -0.67 -17.92 -25.66
N GLU A 117 -1.33 -16.88 -25.15
CA GLU A 117 -2.67 -16.47 -25.58
C GLU A 117 -2.62 -15.58 -26.85
N SER A 118 -3.56 -15.80 -27.78
CA SER A 118 -3.64 -15.07 -29.05
C SER A 118 -4.12 -13.61 -28.94
N ASN A 119 -4.79 -13.23 -27.84
CA ASN A 119 -5.28 -11.87 -27.62
C ASN A 119 -5.31 -11.51 -26.11
N PRO A 120 -4.13 -11.36 -25.49
CA PRO A 120 -4.05 -11.12 -24.05
C PRO A 120 -4.54 -9.70 -23.72
N LYS A 121 -5.31 -9.57 -22.65
CA LYS A 121 -5.82 -8.28 -22.14
C LYS A 121 -5.16 -7.96 -20.81
N PRO A 122 -4.93 -6.68 -20.47
CA PRO A 122 -4.41 -6.33 -19.15
C PRO A 122 -5.39 -6.75 -18.05
N PRO A 123 -4.91 -7.07 -16.82
CA PRO A 123 -3.54 -6.90 -16.34
C PRO A 123 -2.54 -7.94 -16.83
N PHE A 124 -1.26 -7.55 -16.91
CA PHE A 124 -0.18 -8.42 -17.37
C PHE A 124 0.82 -8.71 -16.26
N ARG A 125 1.05 -10.00 -16.02
CA ARG A 125 2.16 -10.47 -15.19
C ARG A 125 3.35 -10.78 -16.08
N LEU A 126 4.49 -10.15 -15.79
CA LEU A 126 5.69 -10.27 -16.59
C LEU A 126 6.75 -11.07 -15.85
N THR A 127 7.30 -12.06 -16.53
CA THR A 127 8.49 -12.78 -16.08
C THR A 127 9.67 -12.40 -16.95
N PHE A 128 10.66 -11.73 -16.36
CA PHE A 128 11.90 -11.34 -17.04
C PHE A 128 12.93 -12.45 -16.92
N LYS A 129 13.24 -13.13 -18.04
CA LYS A 129 14.21 -14.24 -18.06
C LYS A 129 15.62 -13.81 -17.68
N GLU A 130 15.96 -12.54 -17.83
CA GLU A 130 17.24 -11.98 -17.43
C GLU A 130 17.50 -12.04 -15.91
N PHE A 131 16.45 -12.14 -15.10
CA PHE A 131 16.56 -12.31 -13.64
C PHE A 131 16.48 -13.77 -13.19
N VAL A 132 16.18 -14.71 -14.10
CA VAL A 132 16.15 -16.14 -13.78
C VAL A 132 17.57 -16.71 -13.92
N PRO A 133 18.07 -17.49 -12.95
CA PRO A 133 19.37 -18.14 -13.07
C PRO A 133 19.45 -19.00 -14.33
N GLN A 134 20.40 -18.67 -15.21
CA GLN A 134 20.69 -19.42 -16.43
C GLN A 134 22.07 -20.07 -16.26
N HIS A 135 22.07 -21.32 -15.80
CA HIS A 135 23.29 -22.12 -15.63
C HIS A 135 23.83 -22.55 -16.99
N ASP A 136 25.16 -22.61 -17.12
CA ASP A 136 25.86 -23.17 -18.29
C ASP A 136 25.65 -22.45 -19.63
N ILE A 137 25.31 -21.15 -19.61
CA ILE A 137 25.12 -20.31 -20.80
C ILE A 137 26.10 -19.13 -20.79
N GLU A 138 26.82 -18.93 -21.90
CA GLU A 138 27.70 -17.76 -22.10
C GLU A 138 26.90 -16.45 -22.06
N ALA A 139 27.52 -15.35 -21.61
CA ALA A 139 26.83 -14.07 -21.39
C ALA A 139 26.11 -13.53 -22.64
N GLU A 140 26.64 -13.82 -23.83
CA GLU A 140 26.11 -13.40 -25.13
C GLU A 140 24.89 -14.22 -25.61
N GLN A 141 24.68 -15.40 -25.02
CA GLN A 141 23.59 -16.32 -25.38
C GLN A 141 22.45 -16.33 -24.36
N ARG A 142 22.52 -15.48 -23.32
CA ARG A 142 21.50 -15.41 -22.27
C ARG A 142 20.15 -14.98 -22.83
N ASP A 143 19.12 -15.72 -22.46
CA ASP A 143 17.74 -15.41 -22.80
C ASP A 143 17.28 -14.18 -22.01
N THR A 144 17.04 -13.08 -22.70
CA THR A 144 16.45 -11.87 -22.12
C THR A 144 14.99 -11.67 -22.55
N SER A 145 14.30 -12.75 -22.94
CA SER A 145 12.89 -12.67 -23.30
C SER A 145 12.01 -12.35 -22.09
N ILE A 146 10.83 -11.80 -22.39
CA ILE A 146 9.80 -11.47 -21.41
C ILE A 146 8.64 -12.42 -21.68
N ILE A 147 8.31 -13.25 -20.68
CA ILE A 147 7.11 -14.09 -20.73
C ILE A 147 5.96 -13.29 -20.15
N VAL A 148 4.86 -13.24 -20.90
CA VAL A 148 3.63 -12.55 -20.51
C VAL A 148 2.59 -13.60 -20.12
N GLU A 149 2.17 -13.55 -18.86
CA GLU A 149 1.03 -14.30 -18.36
C GLU A 149 -0.17 -13.35 -18.30
N ASN A 150 -1.23 -13.66 -19.04
CA ASN A 150 -2.49 -12.95 -18.92
C ASN A 150 -3.17 -13.41 -17.63
N GLN A 151 -3.16 -12.55 -16.62
CA GLN A 151 -3.81 -12.87 -15.37
C GLN A 151 -5.30 -12.56 -15.49
N ARG A 152 -6.13 -13.61 -15.56
CA ARG A 152 -7.57 -13.49 -15.37
C ARG A 152 -7.80 -13.17 -13.89
N VAL A 153 -7.81 -11.88 -13.60
CA VAL A 153 -8.06 -11.20 -12.32
C VAL A 153 -8.45 -12.17 -11.20
N PHE A 154 -7.51 -12.48 -10.30
CA PHE A 154 -7.85 -13.08 -9.01
C PHE A 154 -7.47 -12.06 -7.92
N ASN A 155 -8.48 -11.69 -7.12
CA ASN A 155 -8.43 -10.78 -5.96
C ASN A 155 -8.35 -9.26 -6.24
N ARG A 156 -9.00 -8.74 -7.27
CA ARG A 156 -9.38 -7.31 -7.25
C ARG A 156 -10.82 -7.19 -6.76
N ILE A 157 -10.98 -6.62 -5.58
CA ILE A 157 -12.30 -6.25 -5.05
C ILE A 157 -12.78 -5.10 -5.93
N LEU A 158 -13.62 -5.39 -6.94
CA LEU A 158 -14.31 -4.37 -7.72
C LEU A 158 -15.41 -3.73 -6.83
N THR A 159 -15.01 -3.05 -5.76
CA THR A 159 -15.90 -2.14 -5.04
C THR A 159 -15.65 -0.73 -5.55
N GLU A 160 -16.69 -0.09 -6.08
CA GLU A 160 -16.71 1.35 -6.42
C GLU A 160 -15.62 1.80 -7.42
N THR A 161 -15.92 1.74 -8.74
CA THR A 161 -15.29 2.52 -9.82
C THR A 161 -13.86 3.06 -9.58
N TYR A 162 -12.88 2.19 -9.28
CA TYR A 162 -11.48 2.60 -9.31
C TYR A 162 -11.12 3.00 -10.75
N GLN A 163 -10.48 4.15 -10.92
CA GLN A 163 -10.00 4.55 -12.24
C GLN A 163 -8.75 3.73 -12.51
N LYS A 164 -8.80 2.95 -13.59
CA LYS A 164 -7.58 2.34 -14.14
C LYS A 164 -6.68 3.47 -14.63
N ASN A 165 -5.37 3.27 -14.53
CA ASN A 165 -4.41 4.10 -15.23
C ASN A 165 -4.82 4.26 -16.71
N ASP A 166 -4.85 5.50 -17.17
CA ASP A 166 -5.19 5.90 -18.55
C ASP A 166 -3.97 6.41 -19.32
N ILE A 167 -2.78 6.35 -18.71
CA ILE A 167 -1.54 6.88 -19.26
C ILE A 167 -0.85 5.80 -20.08
N GLU A 168 -0.57 6.12 -21.35
CA GLU A 168 0.33 5.34 -22.21
C GLU A 168 1.78 5.73 -21.93
N PHE A 169 2.42 5.03 -20.99
CA PHE A 169 3.80 5.29 -20.60
C PHE A 169 4.79 5.01 -21.74
N THR A 170 5.75 5.91 -21.92
CA THR A 170 6.84 5.72 -22.89
C THR A 170 7.78 4.58 -22.47
N PRO A 171 8.55 3.99 -23.40
CA PRO A 171 9.53 2.94 -23.07
C PRO A 171 10.51 3.33 -21.94
N LEU A 172 10.94 4.60 -21.90
CA LEU A 172 11.82 5.11 -20.84
C LEU A 172 11.12 5.21 -19.48
N GLN A 173 9.83 5.59 -19.47
CA GLN A 173 9.03 5.61 -18.25
C GLN A 173 8.74 4.20 -17.75
N ILE A 174 8.48 3.25 -18.65
CA ILE A 174 8.32 1.83 -18.30
C ILE A 174 9.62 1.25 -17.72
N GLU A 175 10.78 1.62 -18.27
CA GLU A 175 12.06 1.22 -17.68
C GLU A 175 12.25 1.81 -16.28
N ALA A 176 11.86 3.08 -16.06
CA ALA A 176 11.88 3.68 -14.72
C ALA A 176 10.91 2.99 -13.75
N ILE A 177 9.72 2.60 -14.20
CA ILE A 177 8.73 1.85 -13.40
C ILE A 177 9.29 0.45 -13.06
N LYS A 178 9.82 -0.27 -14.06
CA LYS A 178 10.45 -1.58 -13.88
C LYS A 178 11.59 -1.50 -12.87
N SER A 179 12.50 -0.52 -13.02
CA SER A 179 13.61 -0.28 -12.09
C SER A 179 13.09 0.02 -10.69
N GLY A 180 12.09 0.90 -10.55
CA GLY A 180 11.53 1.29 -9.26
C GLY A 180 10.76 0.18 -8.52
N MET A 181 10.33 -0.86 -9.23
CA MET A 181 9.73 -2.07 -8.63
C MET A 181 10.78 -3.09 -8.17
N GLN A 182 12.04 -2.94 -8.58
CA GLN A 182 13.11 -3.86 -8.20
C GLN A 182 13.86 -3.33 -6.97
N PRO A 183 14.47 -4.22 -6.16
CA PRO A 183 15.37 -3.79 -5.10
C PRO A 183 16.55 -2.99 -5.65
N GLY A 184 16.91 -1.90 -4.96
CA GLY A 184 18.08 -1.08 -5.30
C GLY A 184 17.81 0.42 -5.29
N LEU A 185 18.70 1.16 -5.94
CA LEU A 185 18.60 2.59 -6.17
C LEU A 185 18.13 2.87 -7.60
N THR A 186 16.97 3.51 -7.72
CA THR A 186 16.45 4.02 -9.00
C THR A 186 16.50 5.54 -9.01
N LEU A 187 17.26 6.12 -9.95
CA LEU A 187 17.35 7.57 -10.14
C LEU A 187 16.65 7.97 -11.44
N VAL A 188 15.54 8.70 -11.33
CA VAL A 188 14.78 9.17 -12.50
C VAL A 188 15.06 10.64 -12.75
N VAL A 189 15.78 10.93 -13.84
CA VAL A 189 16.04 12.30 -14.30
C VAL A 189 15.10 12.63 -15.44
N GLY A 190 14.25 13.65 -15.25
CA GLY A 190 13.31 14.09 -16.27
C GLY A 190 13.12 15.61 -16.26
N PRO A 191 13.18 16.31 -17.41
CA PRO A 191 12.79 17.71 -17.53
C PRO A 191 11.39 18.02 -16.96
N PRO A 192 11.05 19.30 -16.71
CA PRO A 192 9.69 19.69 -16.33
C PRO A 192 8.66 19.16 -17.34
N GLY A 193 7.53 18.63 -16.86
CA GLY A 193 6.44 18.14 -17.71
C GLY A 193 6.61 16.72 -18.29
N THR A 194 7.66 15.97 -17.92
CA THR A 194 7.90 14.60 -18.42
C THR A 194 7.13 13.47 -17.70
N GLY A 195 6.13 13.82 -16.88
CA GLY A 195 5.31 12.82 -16.18
C GLY A 195 6.04 12.07 -15.05
N LYS A 196 7.03 12.69 -14.39
CA LYS A 196 7.74 12.08 -13.25
C LYS A 196 6.78 11.65 -12.13
N THR A 197 5.79 12.49 -11.83
CA THR A 197 4.78 12.20 -10.81
C THR A 197 3.93 11.00 -11.21
N ASP A 198 3.60 10.84 -12.50
CA ASP A 198 2.85 9.68 -13.01
C ASP A 198 3.65 8.38 -12.87
N VAL A 199 4.95 8.42 -13.21
CA VAL A 199 5.88 7.30 -12.98
C VAL A 199 5.97 6.94 -11.51
N ALA A 200 6.12 7.93 -10.63
CA ALA A 200 6.21 7.73 -9.18
C ALA A 200 4.93 7.07 -8.63
N VAL A 201 3.77 7.57 -9.04
CA VAL A 201 2.47 7.06 -8.62
C VAL A 201 2.25 5.63 -9.13
N GLN A 202 2.63 5.31 -10.36
CA GLN A 202 2.55 3.93 -10.88
C GLN A 202 3.50 2.98 -10.15
N ILE A 203 4.72 3.41 -9.79
CA ILE A 203 5.64 2.63 -8.96
C ILE A 203 4.99 2.32 -7.61
N ILE A 204 4.43 3.33 -6.95
CA ILE A 204 3.75 3.16 -5.65
C ILE A 204 2.58 2.19 -5.77
N SER A 205 1.75 2.33 -6.81
CA SER A 205 0.64 1.42 -7.09
C SER A 205 1.11 -0.02 -7.29
N ASN A 206 2.13 -0.22 -8.12
CA ASN A 206 2.64 -1.56 -8.39
C ASN A 206 3.27 -2.20 -7.14
N ILE A 207 4.02 -1.43 -6.34
CA ILE A 207 4.59 -1.91 -5.08
C ILE A 207 3.48 -2.32 -4.11
N TYR A 208 2.46 -1.46 -3.95
CA TYR A 208 1.34 -1.69 -3.06
C TYR A 208 0.59 -3.00 -3.35
N HIS A 209 0.43 -3.36 -4.63
CA HIS A 209 -0.23 -4.59 -5.05
C HIS A 209 0.66 -5.83 -5.00
N ASN A 210 1.94 -5.72 -5.39
CA ASN A 210 2.86 -6.87 -5.43
C ASN A 210 3.37 -7.28 -4.05
N TRP A 211 3.58 -6.31 -3.16
CA TRP A 211 4.10 -6.53 -1.81
C TRP A 211 3.19 -5.91 -0.75
N PRO A 212 2.02 -6.52 -0.50
CA PRO A 212 1.01 -5.95 0.40
C PRO A 212 1.46 -5.83 1.87
N ASP A 213 2.52 -6.54 2.27
CA ASP A 213 3.11 -6.46 3.61
C ASP A 213 4.17 -5.36 3.74
N GLN A 214 4.64 -4.80 2.62
CA GLN A 214 5.62 -3.71 2.61
C GLN A 214 4.96 -2.35 2.78
N ARG A 215 5.76 -1.40 3.26
CA ARG A 215 5.36 -0.01 3.47
C ARG A 215 6.27 0.95 2.72
N THR A 216 5.65 1.90 2.03
CA THR A 216 6.32 2.91 1.20
C THR A 216 6.27 4.27 1.89
N LEU A 217 7.45 4.83 2.14
CA LEU A 217 7.65 6.19 2.63
C LEU A 217 7.84 7.13 1.44
N ILE A 218 6.96 8.12 1.30
CA ILE A 218 7.07 9.18 0.30
C ILE A 218 7.63 10.44 0.97
N VAL A 219 8.71 10.99 0.42
CA VAL A 219 9.31 12.23 0.89
C VAL A 219 9.38 13.24 -0.25
N THR A 220 8.97 14.47 0.02
CA THR A 220 9.09 15.57 -0.95
C THR A 220 9.74 16.78 -0.30
N HIS A 221 10.17 17.73 -1.12
CA HIS A 221 10.57 19.05 -0.62
C HIS A 221 9.33 19.88 -0.24
N SER A 222 8.34 19.96 -1.13
CA SER A 222 7.17 20.84 -0.98
C SER A 222 5.87 20.10 -0.65
N ASN A 223 4.93 20.80 0.01
CA ASN A 223 3.57 20.30 0.20
C ASN A 223 2.78 20.22 -1.11
N GLN A 224 3.16 21.01 -2.12
CA GLN A 224 2.49 21.00 -3.42
C GLN A 224 2.76 19.68 -4.16
N ALA A 225 4.01 19.21 -4.16
CA ALA A 225 4.36 17.90 -4.69
C ALA A 225 3.61 16.76 -3.98
N LEU A 226 3.50 16.82 -2.63
CA LEU A 226 2.67 15.86 -1.88
C LEU A 226 1.23 15.86 -2.37
N ASN A 227 0.60 17.05 -2.48
CA ASN A 227 -0.79 17.15 -2.95
C ASN A 227 -0.95 16.51 -4.33
N GLN A 228 -0.04 16.78 -5.27
CA GLN A 228 -0.08 16.22 -6.63
C GLN A 228 0.05 14.69 -6.64
N ILE A 229 0.95 14.13 -5.82
CA ILE A 229 1.07 12.68 -5.66
C ILE A 229 -0.24 12.10 -5.10
N PHE A 230 -0.75 12.66 -3.99
CA PHE A 230 -1.97 12.15 -3.35
C PHE A 230 -3.20 12.23 -4.27
N GLU A 231 -3.41 13.35 -4.96
CA GLU A 231 -4.54 13.54 -5.88
C GLU A 231 -4.60 12.46 -6.98
N LYS A 232 -3.44 11.95 -7.39
CA LYS A 232 -3.34 10.83 -8.34
C LYS A 232 -3.52 9.49 -7.66
N ILE A 233 -2.87 9.24 -6.51
CA ILE A 233 -2.99 7.96 -5.79
C ILE A 233 -4.44 7.67 -5.38
N ILE A 234 -5.20 8.68 -4.95
CA ILE A 234 -6.60 8.53 -4.51
C ILE A 234 -7.52 8.03 -5.64
N ARG A 235 -7.13 8.24 -6.91
CA ARG A 235 -7.90 7.77 -8.08
C ARG A 235 -7.56 6.33 -8.47
N LEU A 236 -6.39 5.84 -8.05
CA LEU A 236 -5.94 4.48 -8.30
C LEU A 236 -6.58 3.49 -7.32
N ASP A 237 -6.34 2.21 -7.59
CA ASP A 237 -6.78 1.08 -6.77
C ASP A 237 -5.95 0.97 -5.47
N VAL A 238 -6.02 2.00 -4.62
CA VAL A 238 -5.35 2.04 -3.33
C VAL A 238 -6.39 2.33 -2.26
N ASP A 239 -6.48 1.45 -1.28
CA ASP A 239 -7.43 1.63 -0.19
C ASP A 239 -7.02 2.84 0.66
N GLU A 240 -7.96 3.75 0.82
CA GLU A 240 -7.84 4.98 1.58
C GLU A 240 -7.38 4.81 3.03
N ARG A 241 -7.63 3.64 3.63
CA ARG A 241 -7.15 3.32 4.98
C ARG A 241 -5.64 3.15 5.06
N HIS A 242 -5.02 2.77 3.95
CA HIS A 242 -3.57 2.56 3.87
C HIS A 242 -2.80 3.85 3.56
N LEU A 243 -3.50 4.96 3.27
CA LEU A 243 -2.92 6.26 2.94
C LEU A 243 -2.81 7.14 4.18
N LEU A 244 -1.63 7.70 4.44
CA LEU A 244 -1.40 8.66 5.52
C LEU A 244 -0.50 9.81 5.10
N ARG A 245 -0.95 11.04 5.35
CA ARG A 245 -0.16 12.25 5.20
C ARG A 245 0.25 12.79 6.57
N MET A 246 1.52 13.18 6.71
CA MET A 246 2.03 13.87 7.90
C MET A 246 2.62 15.24 7.55
N GLY A 247 2.32 16.27 8.34
CA GLY A 247 2.84 17.62 8.06
C GLY A 247 2.07 18.77 8.70
N HIS A 248 2.69 19.95 8.75
CA HIS A 248 2.05 21.21 9.19
C HIS A 248 1.01 21.79 8.17
N GLY A 249 0.49 20.94 7.30
CA GLY A 249 -0.50 21.24 6.26
C GLY A 249 -1.37 20.03 5.95
N GLU A 250 -1.57 19.16 6.94
CA GLU A 250 -2.36 17.93 6.89
C GLU A 250 -3.80 18.17 6.33
N GLU A 251 -4.36 19.37 6.54
CA GLU A 251 -5.72 19.77 6.13
C GLU A 251 -5.78 20.52 4.78
N ALA A 252 -4.66 20.73 4.08
CA ALA A 252 -4.58 21.61 2.90
C ALA A 252 -4.70 20.86 1.56
N LEU A 253 -5.25 19.65 1.54
CA LEU A 253 -5.64 19.00 0.29
C LEU A 253 -6.94 19.60 -0.21
N GLU A 254 -7.00 19.98 -1.49
CA GLU A 254 -8.25 20.38 -2.17
C GLU A 254 -9.10 19.15 -2.53
N THR A 255 -9.21 18.19 -1.60
CA THR A 255 -10.01 16.97 -1.76
C THR A 255 -11.03 16.88 -0.63
N ASP A 256 -12.21 16.33 -0.90
CA ASP A 256 -13.25 16.11 0.12
C ASP A 256 -12.82 15.12 1.23
N LYS A 257 -11.66 14.46 1.07
CA LYS A 257 -11.11 13.43 1.94
C LYS A 257 -9.95 13.99 2.77
N ASP A 258 -9.94 13.70 4.07
CA ASP A 258 -8.90 14.12 5.00
C ASP A 258 -7.90 12.98 5.29
N PHE A 259 -6.69 13.07 4.74
CA PHE A 259 -5.60 12.10 4.91
C PHE A 259 -4.66 12.42 6.09
N SER A 260 -5.02 13.39 6.92
CA SER A 260 -4.32 13.65 8.19
C SER A 260 -4.46 12.48 9.16
N ARG A 261 -3.67 12.50 10.24
CA ARG A 261 -3.78 11.50 11.31
C ARG A 261 -5.19 11.44 11.90
N TYR A 262 -5.80 12.60 12.16
CA TYR A 262 -7.15 12.67 12.74
C TYR A 262 -8.22 12.32 11.72
N GLY A 263 -8.09 12.78 10.48
CA GLY A 263 -8.98 12.45 9.38
C GLY A 263 -9.06 10.95 9.11
N ARG A 264 -7.91 10.27 9.08
CA ARG A 264 -7.86 8.81 8.90
C ARG A 264 -8.44 8.05 10.09
N VAL A 265 -8.22 8.50 11.31
CA VAL A 265 -8.91 7.90 12.48
C VAL A 265 -10.43 8.05 12.36
N ASN A 266 -10.93 9.23 11.96
CA ASN A 266 -12.36 9.45 11.76
C ASN A 266 -12.93 8.59 10.64
N TYR A 267 -12.20 8.45 9.52
CA TYR A 267 -12.55 7.56 8.41
C TYR A 267 -12.68 6.11 8.89
N VAL A 268 -11.67 5.59 9.60
CA VAL A 268 -11.69 4.20 10.13
C VAL A 268 -12.88 3.99 11.06
N LEU A 269 -13.19 4.95 11.95
CA LEU A 269 -14.34 4.83 12.85
C LEU A 269 -15.68 4.84 12.11
N ALA A 270 -15.82 5.68 11.08
CA ALA A 270 -17.02 5.75 10.25
C ALA A 270 -17.18 4.49 9.38
N GLU A 271 -16.11 4.03 8.75
CA GLU A 271 -16.11 2.85 7.89
C GLU A 271 -16.33 1.59 8.72
N ARG A 272 -15.74 1.47 9.92
CA ARG A 272 -16.06 0.39 10.87
C ARG A 272 -17.56 0.29 11.11
N LYS A 273 -18.25 1.41 11.37
CA LYS A 273 -19.70 1.42 11.56
C LYS A 273 -20.42 0.91 10.31
N ARG A 274 -20.06 1.40 9.12
CA ARG A 274 -20.62 0.95 7.83
C ARG A 274 -20.41 -0.54 7.59
N LEU A 275 -19.24 -1.08 7.93
CA LEU A 275 -18.92 -2.50 7.77
C LEU A 275 -19.71 -3.38 8.75
N LEU A 276 -19.87 -2.95 10.01
CA LEU A 276 -20.71 -3.66 10.98
C LEU A 276 -22.18 -3.70 10.55
N GLU A 277 -22.71 -2.61 9.99
CA GLU A 277 -24.06 -2.59 9.38
C GLU A 277 -24.18 -3.59 8.20
N ARG A 278 -23.07 -3.85 7.47
CA ARG A 278 -23.04 -4.86 6.40
C ARG A 278 -22.98 -6.27 6.97
N VAL A 279 -22.28 -6.48 8.08
CA VAL A 279 -22.28 -7.77 8.80
C VAL A 279 -23.70 -8.09 9.30
N GLU A 280 -24.42 -7.09 9.81
CA GLU A 280 -25.83 -7.24 10.22
C GLU A 280 -26.70 -7.68 9.03
N LYS A 281 -26.58 -7.00 7.89
CA LYS A 281 -27.29 -7.39 6.65
C LYS A 281 -26.93 -8.80 6.18
N LEU A 282 -25.67 -9.21 6.30
CA LEU A 282 -25.24 -10.56 5.95
C LEU A 282 -25.86 -11.60 6.89
N CYS A 283 -25.96 -11.30 8.18
CA CYS A 283 -26.64 -12.13 9.17
C CYS A 283 -28.12 -12.30 8.84
N GLU A 284 -28.83 -11.21 8.54
CA GLU A 284 -30.23 -11.23 8.12
C GLU A 284 -30.43 -12.02 6.82
N ALA A 285 -29.54 -11.84 5.84
CA ALA A 285 -29.58 -12.56 4.57
C ALA A 285 -29.37 -14.07 4.71
N MET A 286 -28.61 -14.49 5.73
CA MET A 286 -28.39 -15.89 6.09
C MET A 286 -29.49 -16.44 7.02
N GLU A 287 -30.50 -15.64 7.38
CA GLU A 287 -31.59 -16.00 8.30
C GLU A 287 -31.09 -16.43 9.69
N GLU A 288 -29.98 -15.83 10.13
CA GLU A 288 -29.32 -16.14 11.39
C GLU A 288 -29.79 -15.23 12.53
N VAL A 289 -29.93 -15.81 13.72
CA VAL A 289 -30.35 -15.09 14.93
C VAL A 289 -29.15 -14.90 15.85
N GLY A 290 -28.74 -13.65 16.06
CA GLY A 290 -27.68 -13.31 16.99
C GLY A 290 -27.19 -11.87 16.84
N ASP A 291 -26.64 -11.31 17.93
CA ASP A 291 -26.03 -9.97 17.93
C ASP A 291 -24.59 -10.03 17.41
N VAL A 292 -24.44 -10.23 16.08
CA VAL A 292 -23.13 -10.43 15.45
C VAL A 292 -22.44 -9.11 15.06
N SER A 293 -23.20 -8.01 14.91
CA SER A 293 -22.70 -6.71 14.45
C SER A 293 -22.29 -5.75 15.58
N TYR A 294 -22.37 -6.18 16.85
CA TYR A 294 -22.03 -5.35 18.01
C TYR A 294 -20.58 -4.85 18.03
N SER A 295 -19.63 -5.65 17.55
CA SER A 295 -18.19 -5.36 17.61
C SER A 295 -17.41 -6.02 16.47
N CYS A 296 -16.20 -5.55 16.20
CA CYS A 296 -15.25 -6.21 15.30
C CYS A 296 -14.96 -7.63 15.77
N GLU A 297 -14.90 -7.86 17.08
CA GLU A 297 -14.65 -9.19 17.66
C GLU A 297 -15.81 -10.16 17.38
N THR A 298 -17.05 -9.76 17.65
CA THR A 298 -18.24 -10.57 17.35
C THR A 298 -18.41 -10.83 15.85
N ALA A 299 -18.12 -9.82 15.01
CA ALA A 299 -18.10 -9.99 13.56
C ALA A 299 -17.01 -10.98 13.12
N GLY A 300 -15.83 -10.92 13.75
CA GLY A 300 -14.74 -11.88 13.54
C GLY A 300 -15.15 -13.30 13.92
N TYR A 301 -15.90 -13.48 15.03
CA TYR A 301 -16.46 -14.77 15.41
C TYR A 301 -17.49 -15.28 14.38
N PHE A 302 -18.37 -14.42 13.89
CA PHE A 302 -19.33 -14.75 12.83
C PHE A 302 -18.63 -15.21 11.53
N PHE A 303 -17.46 -14.66 11.23
CA PHE A 303 -16.65 -15.05 10.07
C PHE A 303 -15.81 -16.33 10.31
N ARG A 304 -15.11 -16.46 11.45
CA ARG A 304 -14.04 -17.47 11.66
C ARG A 304 -14.33 -18.59 12.66
N TYR A 305 -15.24 -18.47 13.63
CA TYR A 305 -15.09 -19.25 14.88
C TYR A 305 -15.74 -20.65 14.97
N SER A 306 -14.92 -21.56 15.57
CA SER A 306 -15.02 -23.01 15.79
C SER A 306 -15.43 -23.46 17.21
N VAL A 307 -16.18 -24.56 17.32
CA VAL A 307 -16.33 -25.54 18.43
C VAL A 307 -15.88 -25.14 19.86
N ILE A 308 -16.81 -24.66 20.70
CA ILE A 308 -17.01 -25.15 22.08
C ILE A 308 -18.53 -25.19 22.32
N ASN A 309 -19.08 -26.41 22.39
CA ASN A 309 -20.50 -26.74 22.61
C ASN A 309 -21.50 -26.33 21.50
N LEU A 310 -21.68 -27.25 20.55
CA LEU A 310 -22.95 -27.52 19.86
C LEU A 310 -23.63 -26.38 19.07
N PHE A 311 -22.90 -25.54 18.33
CA PHE A 311 -23.48 -24.76 17.21
C PHE A 311 -22.40 -24.40 16.16
N ILE A 312 -22.80 -24.35 14.88
CA ILE A 312 -22.01 -24.57 13.65
C ILE A 312 -21.29 -23.31 13.11
N LEU A 313 -20.10 -23.50 12.48
CA LEU A 313 -19.33 -22.59 11.59
C LEU A 313 -20.21 -22.14 10.39
N ARG A 314 -20.40 -20.84 10.07
CA ARG A 314 -21.48 -20.45 9.12
C ARG A 314 -21.03 -19.79 7.82
N VAL A 315 -20.31 -18.67 7.81
CA VAL A 315 -19.99 -17.97 6.55
C VAL A 315 -19.01 -18.78 5.68
N CYS A 316 -17.84 -19.13 6.21
CA CYS A 316 -16.85 -19.95 5.48
C CYS A 316 -17.39 -21.34 5.14
N LYS A 317 -18.12 -21.99 6.04
CA LYS A 317 -18.70 -23.32 5.79
C LYS A 317 -19.74 -23.29 4.67
N THR A 318 -20.60 -22.27 4.64
CA THR A 318 -21.58 -22.11 3.56
C THR A 318 -20.90 -21.92 2.21
N TRP A 319 -19.76 -21.22 2.18
CA TRP A 319 -18.93 -21.11 0.98
C TRP A 319 -18.23 -22.44 0.62
N GLU A 320 -17.66 -23.15 1.59
CA GLU A 320 -17.05 -24.48 1.39
C GLU A 320 -18.07 -25.48 0.85
N ASN A 321 -19.27 -25.56 1.44
CA ASN A 321 -20.36 -26.39 0.95
C ASN A 321 -20.73 -26.04 -0.50
N PHE A 322 -20.71 -24.76 -0.87
CA PHE A 322 -20.98 -24.32 -2.24
C PHE A 322 -19.86 -24.77 -3.21
N LEU A 323 -18.60 -24.70 -2.80
CA LEU A 323 -17.47 -25.23 -3.59
C LEU A 323 -17.57 -26.76 -3.76
N GLU A 324 -17.91 -27.49 -2.70
CA GLU A 324 -18.14 -28.94 -2.75
C GLU A 324 -19.28 -29.30 -3.71
N LEU A 325 -20.39 -28.54 -3.69
CA LEU A 325 -21.50 -28.70 -4.62
C LEU A 325 -21.07 -28.48 -6.09
N ILE A 326 -20.20 -27.49 -6.34
CA ILE A 326 -19.63 -27.24 -7.67
C ILE A 326 -18.77 -28.42 -8.13
N GLU A 327 -17.92 -28.95 -7.26
CA GLU A 327 -17.07 -30.11 -7.59
C GLU A 327 -17.90 -31.36 -7.87
N GLN A 328 -18.92 -31.64 -7.06
CA GLN A 328 -19.85 -32.74 -7.28
C GLN A 328 -20.61 -32.60 -8.61
N ALA A 329 -21.07 -31.39 -8.94
CA ALA A 329 -21.75 -31.12 -10.20
C ALA A 329 -20.81 -31.32 -11.41
N LYS A 330 -19.56 -30.87 -11.32
CA LYS A 330 -18.54 -31.10 -12.36
C LYS A 330 -18.27 -32.59 -12.54
N GLN A 331 -18.12 -33.35 -11.45
CA GLN A 331 -17.87 -34.79 -11.51
C GLN A 331 -19.05 -35.56 -12.12
N THR A 332 -20.28 -35.14 -11.81
CA THR A 332 -21.50 -35.73 -12.37
C THR A 332 -21.57 -35.50 -13.89
N ALA A 333 -21.31 -34.27 -14.36
CA ALA A 333 -21.25 -33.96 -15.79
C ALA A 333 -20.18 -34.77 -16.53
N ILE A 334 -19.02 -35.00 -15.91
CA ILE A 334 -17.95 -35.84 -16.47
C ILE A 334 -18.39 -37.31 -16.59
N ASN A 335 -19.08 -37.84 -15.58
CA ASN A 335 -19.55 -39.22 -15.58
C ASN A 335 -20.65 -39.45 -16.64
N GLU A 336 -21.60 -38.53 -16.77
CA GLU A 336 -22.67 -38.57 -17.79
C GLU A 336 -22.12 -38.47 -19.22
N ALA A 337 -21.05 -37.71 -19.43
CA ALA A 337 -20.38 -37.61 -20.73
C ALA A 337 -19.60 -38.89 -21.09
N LYS A 338 -19.08 -39.62 -20.10
CA LYS A 338 -18.36 -40.90 -20.31
C LYS A 338 -19.30 -42.06 -20.65
N GLU A 339 -20.56 -42.02 -20.20
CA GLU A 339 -21.56 -43.04 -20.54
C GLU A 339 -22.14 -42.88 -21.97
N ASN A 340 -21.98 -41.71 -22.59
CA ASN A 340 -22.58 -41.35 -23.89
C ASN A 340 -21.58 -41.30 -25.07
N SER A 341 -20.36 -41.83 -24.95
CA SER A 341 -19.30 -41.56 -25.93
C SER A 341 -19.51 -42.21 -27.31
N ASP A 342 -19.77 -41.39 -28.34
CA ASP A 342 -19.06 -41.45 -29.63
C ASP A 342 -18.04 -40.29 -29.63
N ASN A 343 -16.75 -40.65 -29.74
CA ASN A 343 -15.60 -39.76 -29.59
C ASN A 343 -15.53 -38.66 -30.67
N SER A 344 -15.68 -37.37 -30.35
CA SER A 344 -15.01 -36.28 -31.10
C SER A 344 -15.09 -34.85 -30.51
N THR A 345 -15.09 -34.61 -29.20
CA THR A 345 -14.89 -33.23 -28.68
C THR A 345 -13.98 -33.19 -27.45
N THR A 346 -12.96 -32.35 -27.53
CA THR A 346 -11.91 -32.10 -26.52
C THR A 346 -12.34 -31.16 -25.39
N GLU A 347 -13.63 -30.84 -25.29
CA GLU A 347 -14.15 -29.90 -24.28
C GLU A 347 -14.55 -30.65 -23.00
N VAL A 348 -14.04 -30.17 -21.86
CA VAL A 348 -14.37 -30.72 -20.54
C VAL A 348 -15.86 -30.51 -20.28
N PRO A 349 -16.65 -31.56 -19.97
CA PRO A 349 -18.08 -31.42 -19.66
C PRO A 349 -18.27 -30.52 -18.42
N LEU A 350 -19.09 -29.48 -18.56
CA LEU A 350 -19.41 -28.54 -17.50
C LEU A 350 -20.89 -28.66 -17.07
N PRO A 351 -21.23 -28.33 -15.81
CA PRO A 351 -22.61 -28.29 -15.34
C PRO A 351 -23.48 -27.27 -16.11
N SER A 352 -24.80 -27.31 -15.87
CA SER A 352 -25.75 -26.33 -16.43
C SER A 352 -25.27 -24.89 -16.21
N LYS A 353 -25.44 -24.05 -17.23
CA LYS A 353 -25.08 -22.62 -17.20
C LYS A 353 -25.74 -21.83 -16.06
N ASP A 354 -26.90 -22.27 -15.60
CA ASP A 354 -27.66 -21.64 -14.50
C ASP A 354 -27.23 -22.12 -13.10
N PHE A 355 -26.44 -23.20 -13.01
CA PHE A 355 -26.14 -23.87 -11.75
C PHE A 355 -25.52 -22.95 -10.70
N ILE A 356 -24.59 -22.09 -11.11
CA ILE A 356 -23.90 -21.17 -10.19
C ILE A 356 -24.88 -20.14 -9.63
N ALA A 357 -25.67 -19.49 -10.49
CA ALA A 357 -26.62 -18.47 -10.10
C ALA A 357 -27.71 -19.01 -9.15
N ASP A 358 -28.16 -20.25 -9.37
CA ASP A 358 -29.22 -20.86 -8.57
C ASP A 358 -28.73 -21.36 -7.20
N ASN A 359 -27.45 -21.75 -7.10
CA ASN A 359 -26.88 -22.31 -5.87
C ASN A 359 -26.02 -21.31 -5.08
N PHE A 360 -25.84 -20.08 -5.56
CA PHE A 360 -25.02 -19.09 -4.86
C PHE A 360 -25.63 -18.70 -3.50
N PRO A 361 -24.92 -18.95 -2.38
CA PRO A 361 -25.54 -18.91 -1.05
C PRO A 361 -25.77 -17.49 -0.51
N PHE A 362 -25.13 -16.48 -1.08
CA PHE A 362 -25.18 -15.10 -0.56
C PHE A 362 -26.05 -14.18 -1.41
N THR A 363 -26.91 -14.72 -2.28
CA THR A 363 -27.71 -13.93 -3.23
C THR A 363 -28.50 -12.81 -2.54
N LYS A 364 -29.15 -13.10 -1.40
CA LYS A 364 -29.93 -12.11 -0.62
C LYS A 364 -29.08 -10.94 -0.10
N PHE A 365 -27.82 -11.17 0.24
CA PHE A 365 -26.93 -10.13 0.76
C PHE A 365 -26.60 -9.07 -0.29
N PHE A 366 -26.51 -9.47 -1.56
CA PHE A 366 -26.22 -8.58 -2.68
C PHE A 366 -27.47 -7.93 -3.31
N GLN A 367 -28.67 -8.25 -2.82
CA GLN A 367 -29.92 -7.64 -3.29
C GLN A 367 -30.12 -6.23 -2.70
N GLY A 368 -30.63 -5.29 -3.50
CA GLY A 368 -31.04 -3.96 -3.01
C GLY A 368 -29.93 -2.90 -2.87
N GLY A 369 -28.73 -3.17 -3.36
CA GLY A 369 -27.66 -2.17 -3.43
C GLY A 369 -28.01 -0.99 -4.36
N LYS A 370 -28.02 0.25 -3.85
CA LYS A 370 -28.05 1.44 -4.72
C LYS A 370 -26.72 1.53 -5.48
N LYS A 371 -26.76 1.94 -6.76
CA LYS A 371 -25.55 2.32 -7.52
C LYS A 371 -24.75 3.33 -6.69
N GLY A 372 -23.59 2.91 -6.18
CA GLY A 372 -22.62 3.77 -5.49
C GLY A 372 -22.23 3.39 -4.05
N SER A 373 -22.82 2.39 -3.38
CA SER A 373 -22.41 2.02 -2.01
C SER A 373 -22.16 0.51 -1.79
N PHE A 374 -22.84 -0.34 -2.55
CA PHE A 374 -22.56 -1.76 -2.60
C PHE A 374 -23.12 -2.28 -3.93
N LEU A 375 -22.24 -2.63 -4.86
CA LEU A 375 -22.67 -3.08 -6.18
C LEU A 375 -23.40 -4.42 -6.06
N PRO A 376 -24.60 -4.57 -6.66
CA PRO A 376 -25.25 -5.87 -6.72
C PRO A 376 -24.37 -6.86 -7.51
N LEU A 377 -24.49 -8.15 -7.19
CA LEU A 377 -23.95 -9.22 -8.03
C LEU A 377 -25.01 -9.60 -9.07
N GLU A 378 -24.65 -9.48 -10.34
CA GLU A 378 -25.51 -9.83 -11.47
C GLU A 378 -24.89 -11.04 -12.20
N PHE A 379 -25.54 -12.20 -12.07
CA PHE A 379 -25.20 -13.40 -12.84
C PHE A 379 -25.85 -13.31 -14.21
N LYS A 380 -25.07 -13.49 -15.28
CA LYS A 380 -25.58 -13.38 -16.65
C LYS A 380 -26.28 -14.64 -17.13
N ARG A 381 -25.98 -15.81 -16.53
CA ARG A 381 -26.54 -17.12 -16.92
C ARG A 381 -26.24 -17.52 -18.37
N GLU A 382 -25.14 -17.00 -18.91
CA GLU A 382 -24.68 -17.29 -20.27
C GLU A 382 -23.61 -18.39 -20.27
N ASN A 383 -22.69 -18.36 -19.30
CA ASN A 383 -21.54 -19.24 -19.23
C ASN A 383 -21.22 -19.61 -17.77
N PHE A 384 -21.06 -20.90 -17.51
CA PHE A 384 -20.73 -21.43 -16.18
C PHE A 384 -19.44 -20.81 -15.60
N ASN A 385 -18.40 -20.65 -16.42
CA ASN A 385 -17.11 -20.13 -15.95
C ASN A 385 -17.19 -18.62 -15.63
N GLU A 386 -17.95 -17.86 -16.42
CA GLU A 386 -18.15 -16.43 -16.15
C GLU A 386 -18.97 -16.22 -14.88
N ASP A 387 -20.04 -16.98 -14.68
CA ASP A 387 -20.83 -16.89 -13.44
C ASP A 387 -20.03 -17.39 -12.22
N LEU A 388 -19.12 -18.37 -12.39
CA LEU A 388 -18.20 -18.79 -11.33
C LEU A 388 -17.22 -17.66 -10.94
N GLU A 389 -16.71 -16.90 -11.91
CA GLU A 389 -15.89 -15.70 -11.65
C GLU A 389 -16.69 -14.65 -10.85
N VAL A 390 -17.96 -14.42 -11.21
CA VAL A 390 -18.87 -13.52 -10.47
C VAL A 390 -19.11 -14.02 -9.03
N ALA A 391 -19.29 -15.32 -8.82
CA ALA A 391 -19.44 -15.89 -7.49
C ALA A 391 -18.17 -15.73 -6.63
N MET A 392 -16.99 -15.97 -7.22
CA MET A 392 -15.68 -15.77 -6.57
C MET A 392 -15.45 -14.30 -6.19
N GLU A 393 -15.85 -13.37 -7.06
CA GLU A 393 -15.82 -11.94 -6.77
C GLU A 393 -16.72 -11.58 -5.57
N GLY A 394 -17.95 -12.12 -5.56
CA GLY A 394 -18.87 -11.99 -4.44
C GLY A 394 -18.27 -12.46 -3.12
N TRP A 395 -17.64 -13.63 -3.12
CA TRP A 395 -16.93 -14.15 -1.96
C TRP A 395 -15.79 -13.22 -1.51
N SER A 396 -14.95 -12.76 -2.43
CA SER A 396 -13.85 -11.82 -2.15
C SER A 396 -14.35 -10.53 -1.48
N ARG A 397 -15.47 -9.97 -1.96
CA ARG A 397 -16.12 -8.79 -1.34
C ARG A 397 -16.58 -9.06 0.09
N ILE A 398 -17.06 -10.27 0.41
CA ILE A 398 -17.44 -10.66 1.78
C ILE A 398 -16.19 -10.78 2.66
N VAL A 399 -15.15 -11.47 2.18
CA VAL A 399 -13.88 -11.63 2.91
C VAL A 399 -13.25 -10.29 3.23
N ASP A 400 -13.30 -9.32 2.30
CA ASP A 400 -12.76 -7.97 2.51
C ASP A 400 -13.42 -7.23 3.67
N ILE A 401 -14.74 -7.36 3.85
CA ILE A 401 -15.46 -6.75 4.98
C ILE A 401 -14.86 -7.22 6.30
N PHE A 402 -14.68 -8.53 6.46
CA PHE A 402 -14.16 -9.10 7.70
C PHE A 402 -12.65 -8.88 7.87
N LYS A 403 -11.89 -8.82 6.77
CA LYS A 403 -10.48 -8.44 6.79
C LYS A 403 -10.32 -7.00 7.32
N LYS A 404 -11.10 -6.07 6.79
CA LYS A 404 -11.15 -4.67 7.26
C LYS A 404 -11.57 -4.55 8.72
N LEU A 405 -12.59 -5.29 9.15
CA LEU A 405 -13.04 -5.28 10.54
C LEU A 405 -11.97 -5.82 11.51
N GLU A 406 -11.22 -6.85 11.12
CA GLU A 406 -10.10 -7.35 11.93
C GLU A 406 -9.01 -6.29 12.08
N GLU A 407 -8.65 -5.60 11.00
CA GLU A 407 -7.69 -4.50 11.01
C GLU A 407 -8.18 -3.32 11.89
N PHE A 408 -9.49 -3.05 11.89
CA PHE A 408 -10.11 -2.00 12.70
C PHE A 408 -10.31 -2.38 14.18
N ARG A 409 -10.11 -3.64 14.56
CA ARG A 409 -10.29 -4.12 15.94
C ARG A 409 -9.45 -3.33 16.95
N ALA A 410 -8.23 -2.94 16.58
CA ALA A 410 -7.36 -2.15 17.45
C ALA A 410 -7.97 -0.78 17.81
N PHE A 411 -8.77 -0.19 16.93
CA PHE A 411 -9.41 1.11 17.17
C PHE A 411 -10.56 1.02 18.18
N GLU A 412 -11.13 -0.18 18.40
CA GLU A 412 -12.07 -0.44 19.49
C GLU A 412 -11.38 -0.42 20.85
N LEU A 413 -10.18 -1.02 20.91
CA LEU A 413 -9.41 -1.18 22.15
C LEU A 413 -8.75 0.14 22.58
N LEU A 414 -8.25 0.91 21.61
CA LEU A 414 -7.59 2.19 21.86
C LEU A 414 -8.64 3.28 22.10
N ARG A 415 -8.56 3.95 23.26
CA ARG A 415 -9.54 4.99 23.65
C ARG A 415 -9.15 6.40 23.19
N ASN A 416 -7.86 6.73 23.21
CA ASN A 416 -7.40 8.08 22.89
C ASN A 416 -7.18 8.25 21.39
N GLY A 417 -7.53 9.42 20.85
CA GLY A 417 -7.30 9.74 19.44
C GLY A 417 -5.81 9.71 19.06
N ARG A 418 -4.91 10.05 20.00
CA ARG A 418 -3.47 9.98 19.80
C ARG A 418 -2.99 8.54 19.59
N ASP A 419 -3.36 7.63 20.50
CA ASP A 419 -2.93 6.23 20.42
C ASP A 419 -3.48 5.56 19.15
N ARG A 420 -4.70 5.92 18.72
CA ARG A 420 -5.28 5.48 17.44
C ARG A 420 -4.48 5.99 16.24
N ALA A 421 -4.08 7.25 16.26
CA ALA A 421 -3.25 7.83 15.20
C ALA A 421 -1.86 7.18 15.15
N ASP A 422 -1.28 6.89 16.32
CA ASP A 422 0.02 6.23 16.43
C ASP A 422 -0.07 4.76 15.94
N TYR A 423 -1.16 4.04 16.27
CA TYR A 423 -1.42 2.71 15.72
C TYR A 423 -1.54 2.72 14.19
N LEU A 424 -2.30 3.68 13.65
CA LEU A 424 -2.45 3.85 12.21
C LEU A 424 -1.09 4.08 11.54
N LEU A 425 -0.27 4.96 12.10
CA LEU A 425 1.08 5.26 11.63
C LEU A 425 2.06 4.09 11.74
N VAL A 426 1.92 3.20 12.72
CA VAL A 426 2.90 2.11 12.94
C VAL A 426 2.47 0.80 12.28
N LYS A 427 1.16 0.55 12.13
CA LYS A 427 0.65 -0.76 11.70
C LYS A 427 -0.24 -0.72 10.46
N GLU A 428 -1.18 0.21 10.37
CA GLU A 428 -2.22 0.17 9.34
C GLU A 428 -1.77 0.80 8.01
N SER A 429 -1.14 1.97 8.07
CA SER A 429 -0.78 2.71 6.86
C SER A 429 0.33 2.01 6.08
N LYS A 430 0.14 1.83 4.77
CA LYS A 430 1.14 1.26 3.87
C LYS A 430 1.85 2.31 3.05
N ILE A 431 1.20 3.44 2.76
CA ILE A 431 1.81 4.57 2.06
C ILE A 431 1.75 5.77 3.00
N ILE A 432 2.93 6.18 3.46
CA ILE A 432 3.10 7.26 4.42
C ILE A 432 3.89 8.37 3.74
N ALA A 433 3.35 9.58 3.74
CA ALA A 433 3.93 10.67 2.98
C ALA A 433 4.13 11.91 3.84
N MET A 434 5.30 12.55 3.71
CA MET A 434 5.65 13.74 4.48
C MET A 434 6.70 14.59 3.74
N THR A 435 6.89 15.84 4.16
CA THR A 435 8.00 16.64 3.63
C THR A 435 9.33 16.28 4.31
N CYS A 436 10.46 16.54 3.65
CA CYS A 436 11.80 16.32 4.21
C CYS A 436 12.00 17.09 5.53
N THR A 437 11.50 18.33 5.61
CA THR A 437 11.52 19.12 6.84
C THR A 437 10.72 18.44 7.95
N HIS A 438 9.55 17.86 7.64
CA HIS A 438 8.74 17.17 8.63
C HIS A 438 9.42 15.88 9.11
N ALA A 439 10.01 15.11 8.20
CA ALA A 439 10.83 13.94 8.52
C ALA A 439 11.95 14.31 9.51
N ALA A 440 12.67 15.40 9.25
CA ALA A 440 13.73 15.88 10.13
C ALA A 440 13.23 16.33 11.52
N LEU A 441 12.06 16.98 11.58
CA LEU A 441 11.45 17.43 12.83
C LEU A 441 10.90 16.29 13.68
N ARG A 442 10.37 15.23 13.06
CA ARG A 442 9.64 14.15 13.73
C ARG A 442 10.40 12.84 13.83
N ARG A 443 11.62 12.74 13.29
CA ARG A 443 12.45 11.52 13.34
C ARG A 443 12.45 10.87 14.72
N ARG A 444 12.74 11.64 15.77
CA ARG A 444 12.83 11.10 17.13
C ARG A 444 11.54 10.40 17.56
N GLU A 445 10.40 11.05 17.32
CA GLU A 445 9.08 10.51 17.64
C GLU A 445 8.77 9.26 16.80
N LEU A 446 9.09 9.28 15.51
CA LEU A 446 8.90 8.13 14.62
C LEU A 446 9.71 6.90 15.06
N VAL A 447 10.98 7.12 15.43
CA VAL A 447 11.86 6.05 15.92
C VAL A 447 11.37 5.52 17.27
N GLU A 448 10.97 6.40 18.20
CA GLU A 448 10.41 6.00 19.51
C GLU A 448 9.10 5.22 19.38
N LEU A 449 8.26 5.56 18.39
CA LEU A 449 7.02 4.84 18.08
C LEU A 449 7.26 3.48 17.40
N GLY A 450 8.49 3.19 16.96
CA GLY A 450 8.79 1.97 16.21
C GLY A 450 8.27 2.00 14.77
N PHE A 451 8.26 3.18 14.15
CA PHE A 451 7.95 3.33 12.73
C PHE A 451 8.87 2.45 11.87
N ARG A 452 8.28 1.81 10.84
CA ARG A 452 8.98 0.93 9.90
C ARG A 452 8.52 1.16 8.47
N TYR A 453 9.44 1.04 7.53
CA TYR A 453 9.17 1.09 6.10
C TYR A 453 10.21 0.28 5.34
N ASP A 454 9.84 -0.13 4.14
CA ASP A 454 10.65 -0.98 3.26
C ASP A 454 11.16 -0.18 2.06
N ASN A 455 10.30 0.68 1.51
CA ASN A 455 10.55 1.44 0.30
C ASN A 455 10.57 2.94 0.59
N ILE A 456 11.47 3.69 -0.05
CA ILE A 456 11.47 5.16 -0.01
C ILE A 456 11.34 5.68 -1.44
N LEU A 457 10.37 6.57 -1.66
CA LEU A 457 10.25 7.35 -2.88
C LEU A 457 10.47 8.83 -2.56
N MET A 458 11.37 9.48 -3.30
CA MET A 458 11.61 10.92 -3.17
C MET A 458 11.24 11.68 -4.44
N GLU A 459 10.41 12.71 -4.31
CA GLU A 459 10.15 13.69 -5.38
C GLU A 459 10.83 15.02 -5.05
N GLU A 460 11.16 15.81 -6.09
CA GLU A 460 11.92 17.06 -5.95
C GLU A 460 13.31 16.85 -5.31
N ALA A 461 13.89 15.65 -5.43
CA ALA A 461 15.14 15.26 -4.77
C ALA A 461 16.31 16.22 -5.03
N ALA A 462 16.41 16.80 -6.23
CA ALA A 462 17.44 17.79 -6.57
C ALA A 462 17.30 19.14 -5.85
N GLN A 463 16.17 19.40 -5.19
CA GLN A 463 15.92 20.61 -4.39
C GLN A 463 16.10 20.36 -2.89
N ILE A 464 16.26 19.10 -2.47
CA ILE A 464 16.41 18.72 -1.06
C ILE A 464 17.90 18.82 -0.70
N LEU A 465 18.19 19.36 0.49
CA LEU A 465 19.56 19.40 1.01
C LEU A 465 20.06 17.98 1.29
N GLU A 466 21.36 17.72 1.08
CA GLU A 466 21.96 16.40 1.27
C GLU A 466 21.64 15.76 2.63
N VAL A 467 21.75 16.52 3.72
CA VAL A 467 21.40 16.04 5.06
C VAL A 467 19.91 15.74 5.21
N GLU A 468 19.04 16.48 4.53
CA GLU A 468 17.60 16.27 4.54
C GLU A 468 17.17 15.12 3.62
N THR A 469 18.00 14.76 2.63
CA THR A 469 17.88 13.52 1.83
C THR A 469 18.35 12.31 2.63
N PHE A 470 19.36 12.46 3.49
CA PHE A 470 19.90 11.38 4.31
C PHE A 470 19.00 11.00 5.49
N ILE A 471 18.41 11.98 6.19
CA ILE A 471 17.57 11.74 7.38
C ILE A 471 16.42 10.74 7.12
N PRO A 472 15.65 10.84 6.02
CA PRO A 472 14.62 9.87 5.65
C PRO A 472 15.06 8.41 5.62
N LEU A 473 16.33 8.13 5.31
CA LEU A 473 16.89 6.77 5.28
C LEU A 473 16.95 6.14 6.69
N LEU A 474 16.82 6.96 7.74
CA LEU A 474 17.06 6.57 9.13
C LEU A 474 15.87 6.91 10.04
N LEU A 475 14.64 6.92 9.49
CA LEU A 475 13.42 7.15 10.27
C LEU A 475 12.92 5.91 11.04
N GLN A 476 13.60 4.77 10.89
CA GLN A 476 13.28 3.51 11.57
C GLN A 476 14.45 3.00 12.40
N PHE A 477 14.14 2.12 13.37
CA PHE A 477 15.15 1.43 14.16
C PHE A 477 15.60 0.16 13.44
N PHE A 478 16.88 0.06 13.09
CA PHE A 478 17.44 -1.21 12.62
C PHE A 478 17.79 -2.07 13.83
N LEU A 479 17.05 -3.18 14.02
CA LEU A 479 17.50 -4.24 14.90
C LEU A 479 18.69 -4.91 14.22
N ILE A 480 19.89 -4.63 14.72
CA ILE A 480 21.07 -5.41 14.37
C ILE A 480 20.86 -6.79 15.00
N PHE A 481 20.40 -7.76 14.21
CA PHE A 481 20.68 -9.16 14.52
C PHE A 481 22.19 -9.31 14.36
N LYS A 482 22.94 -9.13 15.45
CA LYS A 482 24.31 -9.66 15.54
C LYS A 482 24.16 -11.18 15.46
N ASN A 483 24.40 -11.74 14.28
CA ASN A 483 24.64 -13.17 14.11
C ASN A 483 25.91 -13.58 14.87
#